data_AF-A0A920QXZ9-F1
#
_entry.id   AF-A0A920QXZ9-F1
#
_cell.length_a   1.000
_cell.length_b   1.000
_cell.length_c   1.000
_cell.angle_alpha   90.00
_cell.angle_beta   90.00
_cell.angle_gamma   90.00
#
_symmetry.space_group_name_H-M   'P 1'
#
loop_
_entity.id
_entity.type
_entity.pdbx_description
1 polymer ?
#
loop_
_entity_poly.entity_id
_entity_poly.type
_entity_poly.pdbx_seq_one_letter_code
_entity_poly.pdbx_strand_id
1 'polypeptide(L)'
;MDVLVVDNFSTGKESNIPSNVKLENLDISIANLTSLFNSFKPDIVTHCAAQTSVYISTEDPVLDAKINILGGINFIMAALSSKVKQFIYFNTGGALYGEPVYLPCDENHPLNPISPYGTSKMVLESYLKMLKNEKMDIKSLRLPKCFWSRSGSWWIFRCYFNFFKINA
;
A
#
# COMPACT_ATOMS: atom_id res chain seq x y z
N MET A 1 4.60 20.35 8.67
CA MET A 1 4.46 19.16 7.80
C MET A 1 3.00 18.80 7.83
N ASP A 2 2.30 18.90 6.69
CA ASP A 2 0.90 18.55 6.64
C ASP A 2 0.78 17.05 6.33
N VAL A 3 -0.07 16.36 7.10
CA VAL A 3 -0.35 14.94 6.93
C VAL A 3 -1.83 14.76 6.62
N LEU A 4 -2.10 13.98 5.58
CA LEU A 4 -3.44 13.48 5.27
C LEU A 4 -3.43 11.96 5.34
N VAL A 5 -4.36 11.42 6.13
CA VAL A 5 -4.71 10.00 6.11
C VAL A 5 -5.94 9.81 5.27
N VAL A 6 -5.88 8.81 4.41
CA VAL A 6 -7.04 8.32 3.65
C VAL A 6 -7.30 6.91 4.15
N ASP A 7 -8.52 6.53 4.48
CA ASP A 7 -8.82 5.15 4.86
C ASP A 7 -10.31 4.88 4.69
N ASN A 8 -10.72 3.65 4.37
CA ASN A 8 -12.14 3.28 4.34
C ASN A 8 -12.62 2.58 5.63
N PHE A 9 -11.72 2.43 6.61
CA PHE A 9 -11.94 1.77 7.89
C PHE A 9 -12.47 0.33 7.80
N SER A 10 -12.27 -0.35 6.66
CA SER A 10 -12.63 -1.76 6.48
C SER A 10 -11.99 -2.67 7.55
N THR A 11 -10.74 -2.36 7.92
CA THR A 11 -10.04 -3.02 9.04
C THR A 11 -9.36 -2.02 9.99
N GLY A 12 -9.22 -0.76 9.57
CA GLY A 12 -8.68 0.35 10.35
C GLY A 12 -9.56 0.74 11.54
N LYS A 13 -9.08 1.68 12.35
CA LYS A 13 -9.90 2.35 13.39
C LYS A 13 -9.57 3.83 13.37
N GLU A 14 -10.60 4.66 13.32
CA GLU A 14 -10.46 6.11 13.37
C GLU A 14 -9.76 6.57 14.66
N SER A 15 -9.96 5.88 15.78
CA SER A 15 -9.29 6.17 17.05
C SER A 15 -7.76 6.02 17.02
N ASN A 16 -7.20 5.41 15.97
CA ASN A 16 -5.76 5.36 15.81
C ASN A 16 -5.18 6.62 15.14
N ILE A 17 -6.03 7.45 14.53
CA ILE A 17 -5.65 8.68 13.85
C ILE A 17 -5.54 9.79 14.90
N PRO A 18 -4.38 10.47 15.01
CA PRO A 18 -4.25 11.62 15.89
C PRO A 18 -5.23 12.73 15.49
N SER A 19 -5.83 13.40 16.47
CA SER A 19 -6.84 14.45 16.23
C SER A 19 -6.34 15.65 15.42
N ASN A 20 -5.02 15.84 15.35
CA ASN A 20 -4.38 16.92 14.59
C ASN A 20 -4.01 16.52 13.14
N VAL A 21 -4.37 15.31 12.70
CA VAL A 21 -4.10 14.80 11.34
C VAL A 21 -5.37 14.89 10.51
N LYS A 22 -5.26 15.39 9.27
CA LYS A 22 -6.40 15.41 8.35
C LYS A 22 -6.78 13.99 7.97
N LEU A 23 -8.07 13.71 7.89
CA LEU A 23 -8.61 12.40 7.57
C LEU A 23 -9.64 12.53 6.43
N GLU A 24 -9.52 11.64 5.44
CA GLU A 24 -10.50 11.44 4.39
C GLU A 24 -10.98 9.98 4.45
N ASN A 25 -12.27 9.78 4.75
CA ASN A 25 -12.86 8.45 4.76
C ASN A 25 -13.23 8.04 3.32
N LEU A 26 -12.38 7.25 2.68
CA LEU A 26 -12.45 6.98 1.24
C LEU A 26 -11.92 5.59 0.88
N ASP A 27 -12.65 4.90 0.00
CA ASP A 27 -12.19 3.64 -0.59
C ASP A 27 -11.45 3.89 -1.90
N ILE A 28 -10.14 3.66 -1.89
CA ILE A 28 -9.27 3.89 -3.04
C ILE A 28 -9.55 2.99 -4.25
N SER A 29 -10.28 1.87 -4.08
CA SER A 29 -10.61 0.97 -5.18
C SER A 29 -11.73 1.50 -6.08
N ILE A 30 -12.51 2.47 -5.59
CA ILE A 30 -13.67 3.03 -6.30
C ILE A 30 -13.67 4.56 -6.37
N ALA A 31 -12.79 5.24 -5.63
CA ALA A 31 -12.79 6.69 -5.55
C ALA A 31 -12.18 7.39 -6.77
N ASN A 32 -12.62 8.63 -7.02
CA ASN A 32 -11.93 9.56 -7.91
C ASN A 32 -10.73 10.18 -7.17
N LEU A 33 -9.57 9.55 -7.32
CA LEU A 33 -8.33 9.96 -6.66
C LEU A 33 -7.78 11.29 -7.20
N THR A 34 -8.15 11.72 -8.41
CA THR A 34 -7.65 12.98 -8.99
C THR A 34 -8.01 14.19 -8.14
N SER A 35 -9.23 14.23 -7.59
CA SER A 35 -9.67 15.33 -6.71
C SER A 35 -8.83 15.39 -5.43
N LEU A 36 -8.64 14.23 -4.79
CA LEU A 36 -7.85 14.07 -3.57
C LEU A 36 -6.40 14.56 -3.75
N PHE A 37 -5.73 14.13 -4.82
CA PHE A 37 -4.36 14.54 -5.08
C PHE A 37 -4.26 16.02 -5.49
N ASN A 38 -5.24 16.56 -6.22
CA ASN A 38 -5.25 17.97 -6.61
C ASN A 38 -5.51 18.91 -5.43
N SER A 39 -6.32 18.49 -4.46
CA SER A 39 -6.62 19.28 -3.27
C SER A 39 -5.45 19.28 -2.29
N PHE A 40 -4.90 18.10 -1.97
CA PHE A 40 -3.83 17.98 -0.98
C PHE A 40 -2.44 18.31 -1.53
N LYS A 41 -2.17 17.96 -2.80
CA LYS A 41 -0.87 18.12 -3.48
C LYS A 41 0.30 17.50 -2.69
N PRO A 42 0.31 16.18 -2.49
CA PRO A 42 1.34 15.50 -1.71
C PRO A 42 2.71 15.53 -2.38
N ASP A 43 3.77 15.73 -1.59
CA ASP A 43 5.16 15.53 -2.04
C ASP A 43 5.55 14.06 -1.95
N ILE A 44 5.08 13.37 -0.90
CA ILE A 44 5.40 11.97 -0.59
C ILE A 44 4.12 11.21 -0.30
N VAL A 45 4.03 10.00 -0.83
CA VAL A 45 2.91 9.09 -0.64
C VAL A 45 3.42 7.79 -0.03
N THR A 46 2.84 7.39 1.10
CA THR A 46 3.04 6.07 1.69
C THR A 46 1.78 5.23 1.50
N HIS A 47 1.87 4.19 0.66
CA HIS A 47 0.75 3.31 0.33
C HIS A 47 0.81 2.03 1.17
N CYS A 48 0.02 2.00 2.26
CA CYS A 48 -0.10 0.83 3.14
C CYS A 48 -1.43 0.10 3.05
N ALA A 49 -2.42 0.63 2.33
CA ALA A 49 -3.71 -0.05 2.25
C ALA A 49 -3.67 -1.26 1.34
N ALA A 50 -4.24 -2.34 1.85
CA ALA A 50 -4.41 -3.59 1.15
C ALA A 50 -5.51 -4.39 1.84
N GLN A 51 -6.11 -5.31 1.09
CA GLN A 51 -6.68 -6.51 1.67
C GLN A 51 -5.48 -7.38 2.10
N THR A 52 -5.26 -7.58 3.41
CA THR A 52 -4.06 -8.24 3.97
C THR A 52 -4.25 -9.70 4.37
N SER A 53 -5.47 -10.21 4.36
CA SER A 53 -5.83 -11.56 4.76
C SER A 53 -5.61 -12.56 3.62
N VAL A 54 -4.65 -13.46 3.82
CA VAL A 54 -4.39 -14.61 2.95
C VAL A 54 -5.64 -15.48 2.80
N TYR A 55 -6.38 -15.69 3.90
CA TYR A 55 -7.62 -16.48 3.90
C TYR A 55 -8.68 -15.85 2.99
N ILE A 56 -8.99 -14.56 3.20
CA ILE A 56 -9.99 -13.85 2.38
C ILE A 56 -9.53 -13.81 0.92
N SER A 57 -8.23 -13.65 0.65
CA SER A 57 -7.72 -13.65 -0.73
C SER A 57 -7.94 -14.99 -1.44
N THR A 58 -7.97 -16.09 -0.68
CA THR A 58 -8.21 -17.44 -1.20
C THR A 58 -9.69 -17.70 -1.43
N GLU A 59 -10.55 -17.24 -0.52
CA GLU A 59 -12.01 -17.34 -0.68
C GLU A 59 -12.55 -16.42 -1.78
N ASP A 60 -12.04 -15.20 -1.88
CA ASP A 60 -12.45 -14.18 -2.85
C ASP A 60 -11.24 -13.50 -3.52
N PRO A 61 -10.62 -14.16 -4.51
CA PRO A 61 -9.46 -13.61 -5.22
C PRO A 61 -9.82 -12.42 -6.11
N VAL A 62 -11.10 -12.27 -6.50
CA VAL A 62 -11.56 -11.13 -7.31
C VAL A 62 -11.57 -9.86 -6.46
N LEU A 63 -12.07 -9.95 -5.22
CA LEU A 63 -11.99 -8.86 -4.26
C LEU A 63 -10.55 -8.45 -3.97
N ASP A 64 -9.66 -9.42 -3.73
CA ASP A 64 -8.24 -9.18 -3.51
C ASP A 64 -7.59 -8.45 -4.69
N ALA A 65 -7.80 -8.94 -5.92
CA ALA A 65 -7.28 -8.30 -7.12
C ALA A 65 -7.85 -6.89 -7.35
N LYS A 66 -9.15 -6.69 -7.11
CA LYS A 66 -9.78 -5.37 -7.24
C LYS A 66 -9.17 -4.34 -6.30
N ILE A 67 -8.95 -4.70 -5.04
CA ILE A 67 -8.38 -3.79 -4.04
C ILE A 67 -6.88 -3.61 -4.27
N ASN A 68 -6.13 -4.71 -4.28
CA ASN A 68 -4.67 -4.68 -4.22
C ASN A 68 -4.02 -4.38 -5.58
N ILE A 69 -4.60 -4.86 -6.69
CA ILE A 69 -4.04 -4.64 -8.03
C ILE A 69 -4.68 -3.40 -8.65
N LEU A 70 -5.98 -3.43 -8.93
CA LEU A 70 -6.63 -2.33 -9.67
C LEU A 70 -6.65 -1.04 -8.85
N GLY A 71 -7.02 -1.10 -7.57
CA GLY A 71 -6.96 0.05 -6.66
C GLY A 71 -5.54 0.61 -6.53
N GLY A 72 -4.55 -0.27 -6.40
CA GLY A 72 -3.14 0.11 -6.37
C GLY A 72 -2.68 0.81 -7.64
N ILE A 73 -3.00 0.27 -8.82
CA ILE A 73 -2.65 0.87 -10.12
C ILE A 73 -3.29 2.26 -10.26
N ASN A 74 -4.58 2.38 -9.97
CA ASN A 74 -5.29 3.67 -10.03
C ASN A 74 -4.62 4.71 -9.13
N PHE A 75 -4.17 4.29 -7.94
CA PHE A 75 -3.51 5.14 -6.98
C PHE A 75 -2.11 5.58 -7.41
N ILE A 76 -1.31 4.70 -8.01
CA ILE A 76 0.00 5.04 -8.59
C ILE A 76 -0.17 6.01 -9.76
N MET A 77 -1.16 5.79 -10.63
CA MET A 77 -1.43 6.67 -11.77
C MET A 77 -1.86 8.07 -11.34
N ALA A 78 -2.66 8.18 -10.27
CA ALA A 78 -2.99 9.46 -9.66
C ALA A 78 -1.73 10.15 -9.10
N ALA A 79 -0.88 9.43 -8.37
CA ALA A 79 0.37 9.97 -7.83
C ALA A 79 1.31 10.50 -8.92
N LEU A 80 1.49 9.73 -10.01
CA LEU A 80 2.30 10.13 -11.17
C LEU A 80 1.75 11.41 -11.84
N SER A 81 0.42 11.53 -11.94
CA SER A 81 -0.24 12.68 -12.55
C SER A 81 -0.14 13.95 -11.70
N SER A 82 0.03 13.81 -10.39
CA SER A 82 0.00 14.91 -9.42
C SER A 82 1.38 15.37 -8.94
N LYS A 83 2.45 15.03 -9.67
CA LYS A 83 3.84 15.47 -9.39
C LYS A 83 4.36 15.04 -8.01
N VAL A 84 3.91 13.90 -7.50
CA VAL A 84 4.48 13.27 -6.31
C VAL A 84 5.96 13.00 -6.56
N LYS A 85 6.82 13.36 -5.61
CA LYS A 85 8.28 13.18 -5.70
C LYS A 85 8.70 11.79 -5.25
N GLN A 86 8.00 11.23 -4.26
CA GLN A 86 8.33 9.91 -3.72
C GLN A 86 7.08 9.08 -3.41
N PHE A 87 7.10 7.82 -3.83
CA PHE A 87 6.07 6.82 -3.55
C PHE A 87 6.68 5.63 -2.82
N ILE A 88 6.23 5.39 -1.59
CA ILE A 88 6.68 4.30 -0.73
C ILE A 88 5.57 3.27 -0.66
N TYR A 89 5.84 2.10 -1.20
CA TYR A 89 4.92 0.96 -1.18
C TYR A 89 5.28 -0.02 -0.06
N PHE A 90 4.34 -0.26 0.84
CA PHE A 90 4.50 -1.26 1.89
C PHE A 90 4.13 -2.63 1.32
N ASN A 91 5.14 -3.44 1.06
CA ASN A 91 5.02 -4.79 0.55
C ASN A 91 5.31 -5.84 1.64
N THR A 92 5.23 -7.12 1.29
CA THR A 92 5.32 -8.24 2.25
C THR A 92 6.34 -9.28 1.78
N GLY A 93 7.48 -9.38 2.46
CA GLY A 93 8.51 -10.37 2.12
C GLY A 93 8.00 -11.80 2.27
N GLY A 94 7.34 -12.10 3.40
CA GLY A 94 6.85 -13.45 3.69
C GLY A 94 5.83 -13.99 2.69
N ALA A 95 4.92 -13.15 2.17
CA ALA A 95 3.95 -13.61 1.17
C ALA A 95 4.48 -13.59 -0.27
N LEU A 96 5.54 -12.83 -0.55
CA LEU A 96 6.21 -12.75 -1.84
C LEU A 96 7.14 -13.94 -2.10
N TYR A 97 7.97 -14.26 -1.11
CA TYR A 97 9.00 -15.30 -1.25
C TYR A 97 8.40 -16.72 -1.22
N GLY A 98 7.22 -16.89 -0.62
CA GLY A 98 6.62 -18.20 -0.44
C GLY A 98 7.45 -19.07 0.49
N GLU A 99 7.65 -20.33 0.11
CA GLU A 99 8.61 -21.22 0.78
C GLU A 99 10.04 -20.78 0.43
N PRO A 100 10.86 -20.34 1.43
CA PRO A 100 12.21 -19.87 1.19
C PRO A 100 13.11 -20.94 0.56
N VAL A 101 13.85 -20.55 -0.47
CA VAL A 101 14.90 -21.37 -1.09
C VAL A 101 16.21 -21.25 -0.32
N TYR A 102 16.47 -20.08 0.28
CA TYR A 102 17.61 -19.85 1.17
C TYR A 102 17.31 -18.83 2.27
N LEU A 103 18.13 -18.86 3.32
CA LEU A 103 18.08 -17.94 4.45
C LEU A 103 19.46 -17.29 4.69
N PRO A 104 19.50 -16.01 5.10
CA PRO A 104 18.36 -15.08 5.19
C PRO A 104 17.81 -14.72 3.79
N CYS A 105 16.50 -14.49 3.67
CA CYS A 105 15.90 -14.03 2.41
C CYS A 105 16.29 -12.57 2.16
N ASP A 106 17.05 -12.30 1.11
CA ASP A 106 17.38 -10.96 0.64
C ASP A 106 16.42 -10.51 -0.48
N GLU A 107 16.63 -9.32 -1.03
CA GLU A 107 15.80 -8.76 -2.11
C GLU A 107 15.97 -9.48 -3.46
N ASN A 108 17.05 -10.25 -3.62
CA ASN A 108 17.32 -11.07 -4.82
C ASN A 108 16.66 -12.45 -4.76
N HIS A 109 16.09 -12.82 -3.61
CA HIS A 109 15.39 -14.09 -3.43
C HIS A 109 14.27 -14.24 -4.47
N PRO A 110 14.11 -15.44 -5.07
CA PRO A 110 13.03 -15.68 -6.04
C PRO A 110 11.66 -15.35 -5.43
N LEU A 111 10.80 -14.77 -6.27
CA LEU A 111 9.41 -14.49 -5.91
C LEU A 111 8.57 -15.70 -6.32
N ASN A 112 7.97 -16.38 -5.33
CA ASN A 112 7.14 -17.56 -5.54
C ASN A 112 5.91 -17.50 -4.60
N PRO A 113 5.00 -16.54 -4.80
CA PRO A 113 3.86 -16.37 -3.91
C PRO A 113 2.95 -17.59 -3.95
N ILE A 114 2.60 -18.11 -2.77
CA ILE A 114 1.74 -19.30 -2.60
C ILE A 114 0.27 -18.94 -2.28
N SER A 115 -0.11 -17.68 -2.46
CA SER A 115 -1.47 -17.20 -2.21
C SER A 115 -1.90 -16.09 -3.17
N PRO A 116 -3.21 -15.86 -3.37
CA PRO A 116 -3.68 -14.72 -4.14
C PRO A 116 -3.21 -13.37 -3.57
N TYR A 117 -3.21 -13.21 -2.24
CA TYR A 117 -2.65 -12.02 -1.58
C TYR A 117 -1.17 -11.80 -1.94
N GLY A 118 -0.31 -12.82 -1.82
CA GLY A 118 1.09 -12.70 -2.23
C GLY A 118 1.24 -12.35 -3.70
N THR A 119 0.38 -12.93 -4.54
CA THR A 119 0.36 -12.68 -6.00
C THR A 119 -0.05 -11.25 -6.32
N SER A 120 -1.10 -10.70 -5.71
CA SER A 120 -1.54 -9.32 -5.97
C SER A 120 -0.51 -8.29 -5.53
N LYS A 121 0.15 -8.54 -4.40
CA LYS A 121 1.28 -7.73 -3.91
C LYS A 121 2.49 -7.78 -4.84
N MET A 122 2.81 -8.96 -5.39
CA MET A 122 3.84 -9.12 -6.42
C MET A 122 3.49 -8.37 -7.71
N VAL A 123 2.26 -8.52 -8.19
CA VAL A 123 1.78 -7.88 -9.42
C VAL A 123 1.84 -6.36 -9.30
N LEU A 124 1.39 -5.78 -8.19
CA LEU A 124 1.49 -4.33 -7.99
C LEU A 124 2.96 -3.86 -7.96
N GLU A 125 3.87 -4.62 -7.35
CA GLU A 125 5.31 -4.31 -7.39
C GLU A 125 5.85 -4.33 -8.83
N SER A 126 5.40 -5.26 -9.67
CA SER A 126 5.75 -5.30 -11.09
C SER A 126 5.23 -4.07 -11.85
N TYR A 127 3.98 -3.65 -11.61
CA TYR A 127 3.45 -2.40 -12.17
C TYR A 127 4.25 -1.18 -11.71
N LEU A 128 4.61 -1.09 -10.43
CA LEU A 128 5.46 -0.02 -9.90
C LEU A 128 6.81 0.06 -10.61
N LYS A 129 7.44 -1.08 -10.92
CA LYS A 129 8.69 -1.14 -11.68
C LYS A 129 8.51 -0.66 -13.13
N MET A 130 7.41 -1.04 -13.78
CA MET A 130 7.11 -0.66 -15.16
C MET A 130 6.70 0.82 -15.31
N LEU A 131 5.97 1.35 -14.33
CA LEU A 131 5.45 2.73 -14.35
C LEU A 131 6.44 3.75 -13.78
N LYS A 132 7.55 3.30 -13.19
CA LYS A 132 8.61 4.17 -12.68
C LYS A 132 9.12 5.08 -13.80
N ASN A 133 9.21 6.37 -13.51
CA ASN A 133 9.82 7.37 -14.38
C ASN A 133 10.81 8.23 -13.58
N GLU A 134 11.53 9.12 -14.25
CA GLU A 134 12.53 9.99 -13.61
C GLU A 134 11.95 11.03 -12.65
N LYS A 135 10.62 11.25 -12.68
CA LYS A 135 9.94 12.32 -11.92
C LYS A 135 9.50 11.88 -10.52
N MET A 136 9.32 10.57 -10.29
CA MET A 136 8.86 10.02 -9.03
C MET A 136 9.74 8.86 -8.59
N ASP A 137 10.41 9.01 -7.44
CA ASP A 137 11.18 7.94 -6.81
C ASP A 137 10.21 6.91 -6.19
N ILE A 138 10.33 5.66 -6.60
CA ILE A 138 9.48 4.57 -6.12
C ILE A 138 10.32 3.62 -5.27
N LYS A 139 9.87 3.36 -4.04
CA LYS A 139 10.46 2.40 -3.11
C LYS A 139 9.44 1.32 -2.76
N SER A 140 9.79 0.05 -2.96
CA SER A 140 9.01 -1.10 -2.46
C SER A 140 9.72 -1.67 -1.23
N LEU A 141 9.03 -1.71 -0.10
CA LEU A 141 9.55 -2.25 1.15
C LEU A 141 8.95 -3.64 1.39
N ARG A 142 9.72 -4.70 1.17
CA ARG A 142 9.27 -6.09 1.43
C ARG A 142 9.41 -6.41 2.90
N LEU A 143 8.42 -5.99 3.69
CA LEU A 143 8.50 -6.08 5.15
C LEU A 143 8.29 -7.53 5.63
N PRO A 144 9.00 -7.95 6.69
CA PRO A 144 8.66 -9.19 7.40
C PRO A 144 7.34 -9.01 8.15
N LYS A 145 6.95 -10.03 8.92
CA LYS A 145 5.79 -9.94 9.80
C LYS A 145 5.99 -8.85 10.85
N CYS A 146 5.16 -7.82 10.82
CA CYS A 146 5.21 -6.70 11.76
C CYS A 146 4.23 -6.93 12.93
N PHE A 147 4.70 -6.67 14.15
CA PHE A 147 3.95 -6.83 15.40
C PHE A 147 3.84 -5.45 16.08
N TRP A 148 2.64 -5.04 16.50
CA TRP A 148 2.47 -3.76 17.17
C TRP A 148 1.30 -3.75 18.17
N SER A 149 1.35 -2.87 19.17
CA SER A 149 0.28 -2.72 20.19
C SER A 149 -1.10 -2.38 19.59
N ARG A 150 -1.13 -1.87 18.35
CA ARG A 150 -2.35 -1.53 17.61
C ARG A 150 -2.67 -2.51 16.46
N SER A 151 -1.89 -3.59 16.29
CA SER A 151 -2.28 -4.66 15.38
C SER A 151 -3.48 -5.41 15.96
N GLY A 152 -4.50 -5.68 15.14
CA GLY A 152 -5.61 -6.54 15.56
C GLY A 152 -5.17 -8.00 15.69
N SER A 153 -6.12 -8.91 15.92
CA SER A 153 -5.89 -10.36 15.95
C SER A 153 -5.37 -10.95 14.62
N TRP A 154 -5.35 -10.15 13.55
CA TRP A 154 -4.86 -10.51 12.22
C TRP A 154 -3.78 -9.51 11.75
N TRP A 155 -2.72 -10.09 11.22
CA TRP A 155 -1.39 -9.52 11.01
C TRP A 155 -1.29 -8.54 9.83
N ILE A 156 -0.26 -7.68 9.86
CA ILE A 156 0.11 -6.63 8.89
C ILE A 156 -0.57 -5.28 9.20
N PHE A 157 0.21 -4.20 9.02
CA PHE A 157 -0.16 -2.79 9.17
C PHE A 157 -1.64 -2.56 8.83
N ARG A 158 -2.43 -2.25 9.86
CA ARG A 158 -3.78 -1.73 9.65
C ARG A 158 -3.64 -0.45 8.84
N CYS A 159 -4.35 -0.38 7.73
CA CYS A 159 -4.24 0.63 6.69
C CYS A 159 -4.02 2.03 7.29
N TYR A 160 -2.86 2.62 6.96
CA TYR A 160 -2.67 4.06 7.01
C TYR A 160 -2.10 4.45 5.67
N PHE A 161 -2.80 5.29 4.93
CA PHE A 161 -2.11 6.12 3.97
C PHE A 161 -1.52 7.28 4.74
N ASN A 162 -0.24 7.54 4.55
CA ASN A 162 0.33 8.81 4.99
C ASN A 162 0.72 9.58 3.76
N PHE A 163 -0.08 10.60 3.44
CA PHE A 163 0.29 11.63 2.50
C PHE A 163 1.04 12.70 3.27
N PHE A 164 2.27 12.98 2.86
CA PHE A 164 3.10 13.98 3.49
C PHE A 164 3.33 15.14 2.53
N LYS A 165 3.15 16.35 3.04
CA LYS A 165 3.53 17.59 2.36
C LYS A 165 4.64 18.27 3.14
N ILE A 166 5.75 18.53 2.45
CA ILE A 166 6.89 19.26 3.00
C ILE A 166 6.66 20.72 2.64
N ASN A 167 6.19 21.51 3.62
CA ASN A 167 6.12 22.96 3.47
C ASN A 167 7.56 23.48 3.51
N ALA A 168 8.09 23.86 2.35
CA ALA A 168 9.31 24.66 2.22
C ALA A 168 9.02 26.10 2.63
#